data_AF-D9R0F8-F1
#
_entry.id   AF-D9R0F8-F1
#
_cell.length_a   1.000
_cell.length_b   1.000
_cell.length_c   1.000
_cell.angle_alpha   90.00
_cell.angle_beta   90.00
_cell.angle_gamma   90.00
#
_symmetry.space_group_name_H-M   'P 1'
#
loop_
_entity.id
_entity.type
_entity.pdbx_description
1 polymer ?
#
loop_
_entity_poly.entity_id
_entity_poly.type
_entity_poly.pdbx_seq_one_letter_code
_entity_poly.pdbx_strand_id
1 'polypeptide(L)' 'MNKSWVIFKLECKWRIFRIFRKLLNNMIGQGMGYSSVSVCLVNRIVNHELADLMELQKRVEKITGIKIDYYRKHEI' A
#
# COMPACT_ATOMS: atom_id res chain seq x y z
N MET A 1 12.47 -15.79 12.80
CA MET A 1 11.23 -15.17 12.25
C MET A 1 10.48 -16.20 11.45
N ASN A 2 9.21 -16.45 11.78
CA ASN A 2 8.42 -17.48 11.12
C ASN A 2 7.99 -16.97 9.73
N LYS A 3 8.43 -17.62 8.64
CA LYS A 3 8.25 -17.13 7.25
C LYS A 3 6.78 -16.84 6.93
N SER A 4 5.87 -17.71 7.38
CA SER A 4 4.42 -17.56 7.19
C SER A 4 3.86 -16.28 7.83
N TRP A 5 4.40 -15.85 8.98
CA TRP A 5 3.94 -14.65 9.66
C TRP A 5 4.32 -13.37 8.91
N VAL A 6 5.51 -13.33 8.30
CA VAL A 6 5.97 -12.17 7.53
C VAL A 6 5.17 -12.03 6.23
N ILE A 7 4.84 -13.15 5.58
CA ILE A 7 3.98 -13.19 4.39
C ILE A 7 2.57 -12.72 4.74
N PHE A 8 1.97 -13.24 5.83
CA PHE A 8 0.66 -12.80 6.30
C PHE A 8 0.62 -11.29 6.61
N LYS A 9 1.68 -10.78 7.26
CA LYS A 9 1.82 -9.34 7.54
C LYS A 9 1.86 -8.51 6.25
N LEU A 10 2.55 -9.00 5.23
CA LEU A 10 2.63 -8.34 3.92
C LEU A 10 1.27 -8.31 3.23
N GLU A 11 0.53 -9.41 3.24
CA GLU A 11 -0.85 -9.46 2.71
C GLU A 11 -1.79 -8.50 3.44
N CYS A 12 -1.71 -8.43 4.77
CA CYS A 12 -2.54 -7.53 5.56
C CYS A 12 -2.27 -6.07 5.23
N LYS A 13 -0.99 -5.64 5.19
CA LYS A 13 -0.62 -4.29 4.78
C LYS A 13 -1.07 -3.99 3.35
N TRP A 14 -0.97 -4.95 2.44
CA TRP A 14 -1.43 -4.80 1.07
C TRP A 14 -2.93 -4.50 0.98
N ARG A 15 -3.75 -5.23 1.75
CA ARG A 15 -5.20 -5.00 1.82
C ARG A 15 -5.52 -3.60 2.35
N ILE A 16 -4.84 -3.18 3.42
CA ILE A 16 -5.02 -1.85 4.02
C ILE A 16 -4.67 -0.76 3.00
N PHE A 17 -3.51 -0.86 2.36
CA PHE A 17 -3.10 0.06 1.31
C PHE A 17 -4.13 0.17 0.18
N ARG A 18 -4.64 -0.96 -0.32
CA ARG A 18 -5.69 -0.96 -1.37
C ARG A 18 -6.96 -0.25 -0.94
N ILE A 19 -7.40 -0.42 0.31
CA ILE A 19 -8.59 0.25 0.84
C ILE A 19 -8.39 1.77 0.85
N PHE A 20 -7.28 2.24 1.40
CA PHE A 20 -6.99 3.68 1.46
C PHE A 20 -6.79 4.29 0.07
N ARG A 21 -6.17 3.56 -0.86
CA ARG A 21 -6.04 4.03 -2.25
C ARG A 21 -7.38 4.14 -2.95
N LYS A 22 -8.28 3.16 -2.76
CA LYS A 22 -9.64 3.22 -3.31
C LYS A 22 -10.43 4.39 -2.71
N LEU A 23 -10.26 4.64 -1.41
CA LEU A 23 -10.84 5.81 -0.75
C LEU A 23 -10.32 7.11 -1.36
N LEU A 24 -9.00 7.25 -1.52
CA LEU A 24 -8.38 8.42 -2.14
C LEU A 24 -8.92 8.67 -3.55
N ASN A 25 -8.93 7.63 -4.39
CA ASN A 25 -9.47 7.72 -5.75
C ASN A 25 -10.95 8.10 -5.78
N ASN A 26 -11.75 7.56 -4.85
CA ASN A 26 -13.16 7.91 -4.75
C ASN A 26 -13.35 9.39 -4.33
N MET A 27 -12.55 9.89 -3.38
CA MET A 27 -12.60 11.31 -2.98
C MET A 27 -12.25 12.24 -4.14
N ILE A 28 -11.20 11.92 -4.89
CA ILE A 28 -10.81 12.69 -6.09
C ILE A 28 -11.89 12.58 -7.17
N GLY A 29 -12.46 11.39 -7.38
CA GLY A 29 -13.55 11.16 -8.34
C GLY A 29 -14.85 11.91 -7.99
N GLN A 30 -15.08 12.20 -6.70
CA GLN A 30 -16.15 13.07 -6.23
C GLN A 30 -15.82 14.57 -6.38
N GLY A 31 -14.68 14.93 -6.96
CA GLY A 31 -14.27 16.31 -7.17
C GLY A 31 -13.63 16.97 -5.95
N MET A 32 -13.25 16.21 -4.91
CA MET A 32 -12.52 16.78 -3.79
C MET A 32 -11.12 17.19 -4.23
N GLY A 33 -10.77 18.46 -4.06
CA GLY A 33 -9.44 18.96 -4.35
C GLY A 33 -8.38 18.33 -3.45
N TYR A 34 -7.17 18.15 -3.98
CA TYR A 34 -6.01 17.70 -3.20
C TYR A 34 -5.63 18.65 -2.06
N SER A 35 -6.10 19.89 -2.08
CA SER A 35 -5.96 20.86 -0.99
C SER A 35 -6.91 20.60 0.19
N SER A 36 -7.90 19.71 0.05
CA SER A 36 -8.77 19.31 1.15
C SER A 36 -7.99 18.59 2.24
N VAL A 37 -8.20 18.99 3.50
CA VAL A 37 -7.55 18.37 4.67
C VAL A 37 -7.76 16.85 4.69
N SER A 38 -8.97 16.40 4.38
CA SER A 38 -9.30 14.98 4.34
C SER A 38 -8.53 14.24 3.24
N VAL A 39 -8.44 14.82 2.04
CA VAL A 39 -7.67 14.23 0.93
C VAL A 39 -6.18 14.19 1.25
N CYS A 40 -5.63 15.26 1.83
CA CYS A 40 -4.25 15.31 2.30
C CYS A 40 -3.93 14.23 3.34
N LEU A 41 -4.80 14.04 4.33
CA LEU A 41 -4.64 13.00 5.36
C LEU A 41 -4.65 11.60 4.76
N VAL A 42 -5.64 11.30 3.92
CA VAL A 42 -5.74 9.99 3.25
C VAL A 42 -4.53 9.77 2.33
N ASN A 43 -4.12 10.77 1.56
CA ASN A 43 -2.93 10.70 0.72
C ASN A 43 -1.66 10.44 1.53
N ARG A 44 -1.51 11.08 2.70
CA ARG A 44 -0.37 10.84 3.60
C ARG A 44 -0.36 9.40 4.12
N ILE A 45 -1.52 8.84 4.49
CA ILE A 45 -1.65 7.44 4.90
C ILE A 45 -1.27 6.50 3.75
N VAL A 46 -1.78 6.75 2.53
CA VAL A 46 -1.46 5.95 1.35
C VAL A 46 0.05 5.93 1.07
N ASN A 47 0.71 7.09 1.13
CA ASN A 47 2.16 7.18 0.91
C ASN A 47 2.97 6.49 2.01
N HIS A 48 2.55 6.62 3.27
CA HIS A 48 3.19 5.92 4.39
C HIS A 48 3.07 4.40 4.23
N GLU A 49 1.87 3.88 3.98
CA GLU A 49 1.66 2.46 3.80
C GLU A 49 2.38 1.92 2.56
N LEU A 50 2.50 2.71 1.48
CA LEU A 50 3.26 2.33 0.30
C LEU A 50 4.74 2.13 0.63
N ALA A 51 5.35 3.08 1.35
CA ALA A 51 6.76 2.98 1.74
C ALA A 51 7.01 1.76 2.63
N ASP A 52 6.17 1.56 3.65
CA ASP A 52 6.23 0.41 4.54
C ASP A 52 6.06 -0.92 3.79
N LEU A 53 5.17 -0.96 2.80
CA LEU A 53 4.89 -2.16 2.02
C LEU A 53 6.06 -2.52 1.10
N MET A 54 6.66 -1.53 0.43
CA MET A 54 7.86 -1.74 -0.38
C MET A 54 9.03 -2.25 0.47
N GLU A 55 9.19 -1.73 1.68
CA GLU A 55 10.24 -2.19 2.59
C GLU A 55 10.00 -3.62 3.07
N LEU A 56 8.75 -3.94 3.46
CA LEU A 56 8.37 -5.27 3.91
C LEU A 56 8.48 -6.29 2.77
N GLN A 57 8.10 -5.91 1.55
CA GLN A 57 8.26 -6.72 0.35
C GLN A 57 9.74 -7.08 0.14
N LYS A 58 10.65 -6.09 0.12
CA LYS A 58 12.09 -6.34 -0.01
C LYS A 58 12.63 -7.29 1.07
N ARG A 59 12.17 -7.16 2.31
CA ARG A 59 12.55 -8.08 3.39
C ARG A 59 12.04 -9.50 3.15
N VAL A 60 10.80 -9.66 2.70
CA VAL A 60 10.24 -10.98 2.38
C VAL A 60 11.01 -11.61 1.22
N GLU A 61 11.22 -10.89 0.13
CA GLU A 61 11.97 -11.36 -1.06
C GLU A 61 13.38 -11.83 -0.68
N LYS A 62 14.07 -11.08 0.21
CA LYS A 62 15.39 -11.46 0.72
C LYS A 62 15.37 -12.74 1.57
N ILE A 63 14.28 -13.00 2.31
CA ILE A 63 14.14 -14.16 3.20
C ILE A 63 13.68 -15.42 2.44
N THR A 64 12.80 -15.26 1.46
CA THR A 64 12.16 -16.37 0.73
C THR A 64 12.85 -16.69 -0.59
N GLY A 65 13.60 -15.74 -1.16
CA GLY A 65 14.13 -15.83 -2.53
C GLY A 65 13.05 -15.70 -3.61
N ILE A 66 11.79 -15.49 -3.22
CA ILE A 66 10.65 -15.36 -4.12
C ILE A 66 10.42 -13.88 -4.36
N LYS A 67 10.44 -13.46 -5.62
CA LYS A 67 10.07 -12.09 -6.02
C LYS A 67 8.55 -11.94 -5.95
N ILE A 68 8.06 -10.90 -5.28
CA ILE A 68 6.63 -10.69 -5.08
C ILE A 68 6.19 -9.40 -5.76
N ASP A 69 5.61 -9.49 -6.95
CA ASP A 69 5.08 -8.31 -7.66
C ASP A 69 3.66 -7.98 -7.19
N TYR A 70 3.50 -7.41 -5.98
CA TYR A 70 2.22 -6.82 -5.56
C TYR A 70 1.86 -5.57 -6.37
N TYR A 71 2.88 -4.80 -6.74
CA TYR A 71 2.74 -3.52 -7.41
C TYR A 71 3.10 -3.65 -8.89
N ARG A 72 2.22 -4.26 -9.69
CA ARG A 72 2.33 -4.09 -11.14
C ARG A 72 2.03 -2.63 -11.45
N LYS A 73 2.99 -1.96 -12.09
CA LYS A 73 3.04 -0.54 -12.47
C LYS A 73 1.91 -0.09 -13.45
N HIS A 74 0.78 -0.79 -13.50
CA HIS A 74 -0.21 -0.77 -14.59
C HIS A 74 -1.67 -0.56 -14.15
N GLU A 75 -1.91 0.21 -13.11
CA GLU A 75 -3.26 0.79 -12.88
C GLU A 75 -3.07 2.29 -12.62
N ILE A 76 -2.77 3.00 -13.71
CA ILE A 76 -2.96 4.45 -13.86
C ILE A 76 -4.36 4.63 -14.43
#